data_AF-A0A7W0SA76-F1
#
_entry.id   AF-A0A7W0SA76-F1
#
_cell.length_a   1.000
_cell.length_b   1.000
_cell.length_c   1.000
_cell.angle_alpha   90.00
_cell.angle_beta   90.00
_cell.angle_gamma   90.00
#
_symmetry.space_group_name_H-M   'P 1'
#
loop_
_entity.id
_entity.type
_entity.pdbx_description
1 polymer ?
#
loop_
_entity_poly.entity_id
_entity_poly.type
_entity_poly.pdbx_seq_one_letter_code
_entity_poly.pdbx_strand_id
1 'polypeptide(L)' 'GVYTPRELRLLALGVGLIPDAVWAVEAGGYARRAPDLDHPELMLLAHRTSGRS' A
#
# COMPACT_ATOMS: atom_id res chain seq x y z
N GLY A 1 10.46 -4.30 -10.21
CA GLY A 1 11.10 -3.07 -9.69
C GLY A 1 10.74 -2.92 -8.24
N VAL A 2 11.59 -2.28 -7.44
CA VAL A 2 11.30 -1.92 -6.05
C VAL A 2 10.54 -0.59 -6.07
N TYR A 3 9.50 -0.46 -5.23
CA TYR A 3 8.72 0.76 -5.10
C TYR A 3 8.87 1.34 -3.70
N THR A 4 8.96 2.66 -3.63
CA THR A 4 8.77 3.39 -2.38
C THR A 4 7.30 3.36 -1.96
N PRO A 5 6.99 3.58 -0.66
CA PRO A 5 5.61 3.73 -0.21
C PRO A 5 4.84 4.85 -0.94
N ARG A 6 5.54 5.89 -1.39
CA ARG A 6 4.95 7.00 -2.15
C ARG A 6 4.57 6.54 -3.56
N GLU A 7 5.47 5.87 -4.28
CA GLU A 7 5.19 5.38 -5.63
C GLU A 7 4.05 4.38 -5.64
N LEU A 8 3.98 3.49 -4.64
CA LEU A 8 2.90 2.52 -4.52
C LEU A 8 1.53 3.21 -4.40
N ARG A 9 1.44 4.30 -3.63
CA ARG A 9 0.22 5.13 -3.53
C ARG A 9 -0.12 5.81 -4.86
N LEU A 10 0.87 6.37 -5.56
CA LEU A 10 0.66 7.05 -6.84
C LEU A 10 0.19 6.07 -7.92
N LEU A 11 0.74 4.85 -7.96
CA LEU A 11 0.30 3.81 -8.89
C LEU A 11 -1.15 3.38 -8.63
N ALA A 12 -1.52 3.22 -7.36
CA ALA A 12 -2.89 2.88 -6.98
C ALA A 12 -3.89 3.96 -7.42
N LEU A 13 -3.57 5.23 -7.18
CA LEU A 13 -4.37 6.36 -7.67
C LEU A 13 -4.50 6.34 -9.20
N GLY A 14 -3.40 6.06 -9.92
CA GLY A 14 -3.37 5.98 -11.38
C GLY A 14 -4.28 4.92 -11.98
N VAL A 15 -4.68 3.90 -11.20
CA VAL A 15 -5.62 2.84 -11.62
C VAL A 15 -7.00 2.96 -10.97
N GLY A 16 -7.31 4.10 -10.34
CA GLY A 16 -8.62 4.37 -9.74
C GLY A 16 -8.87 3.69 -8.40
N LEU A 17 -7.82 3.26 -7.70
CA LEU A 17 -7.89 2.82 -6.31
C LEU A 17 -7.61 4.01 -5.38
N ILE A 18 -8.29 4.04 -4.22
CA ILE A 18 -8.03 5.02 -3.17
C ILE A 18 -7.19 4.33 -2.08
N PRO A 19 -5.91 4.73 -1.89
CA PRO A 19 -5.07 4.19 -0.82
C PRO A 19 -5.60 4.54 0.57
N ASP A 20 -5.76 3.54 1.42
CA ASP A 20 -6.08 3.70 2.85
C ASP A 20 -4.82 3.69 3.71
N ALA A 21 -3.91 2.75 3.44
CA ALA A 21 -2.67 2.59 4.19
C ALA A 21 -1.60 1.84 3.41
N VAL A 22 -0.34 2.07 3.78
CA VAL A 22 0.80 1.25 3.35
C VAL A 22 1.53 0.79 4.61
N TRP A 23 1.71 -0.52 4.74
CA TRP A 23 2.38 -1.13 5.89
C TRP A 23 3.64 -1.87 5.45
N ALA A 24 4.66 -1.83 6.30
CA ALA A 24 5.76 -2.79 6.24
C ALA A 24 5.26 -4.16 6.71
N VAL A 25 5.65 -5.21 6.01
CA VAL A 25 5.29 -6.60 6.35
C VAL A 25 6.51 -7.50 6.30
N GLU A 26 6.37 -8.68 6.92
CA GLU A 26 7.32 -9.78 6.84
C GLU A 26 6.54 -11.09 6.69
N ALA A 27 7.20 -12.15 6.21
CA ALA A 27 6.55 -13.45 6.05
C ALA A 27 5.98 -13.94 7.39
N GLY A 28 4.65 -14.13 7.44
CA GLY A 28 3.93 -14.54 8.65
C GLY A 28 3.62 -13.40 9.64
N GLY A 29 4.10 -12.18 9.38
CA GLY A 29 3.89 -11.00 10.22
C GLY A 29 3.07 -9.92 9.52
N TYR A 30 1.74 -10.05 9.57
CA TYR A 30 0.84 -8.97 9.17
C TYR A 30 0.57 -8.05 10.37
N ALA A 31 1.17 -6.87 10.36
CA ALA A 31 0.98 -5.85 11.38
C ALA A 31 0.79 -4.46 10.76
N ARG A 32 0.20 -3.53 11.52
CA ARG A 32 0.13 -2.10 11.14
C ARG A 32 1.46 -1.41 11.43
N ARG A 33 2.54 -1.89 10.81
CA ARG A 33 3.89 -1.36 10.95
C ARG A 33 4.11 -0.26 9.92
N ALA A 34 4.54 0.91 10.34
CA ALA A 34 4.91 1.98 9.41
C ALA A 34 6.07 1.52 8.51
N PRO A 35 6.13 1.92 7.23
CA PRO A 35 7.26 1.61 6.36
C PRO A 35 8.58 2.15 6.93
N ASP A 36 9.60 1.31 6.92
CA ASP A 36 10.96 1.62 7.37
C ASP A 36 12.00 1.00 6.41
N LEU A 37 13.28 1.07 6.78
CA LEU A 37 14.37 0.56 5.96
C LEU A 37 14.71 -0.91 6.25
N ASP A 38 14.25 -1.45 7.38
CA ASP A 38 14.57 -2.80 7.85
C ASP A 38 13.59 -3.83 7.26
N HIS A 39 12.40 -3.40 6.86
CA HIS A 39 11.33 -4.24 6.32
C HIS A 39 11.04 -3.85 4.85
N PRO A 40 11.68 -4.51 3.88
CA PRO A 40 11.60 -4.11 2.48
C PRO A 40 10.25 -4.43 1.80
N GLU A 41 9.45 -5.32 2.39
CA GLU A 41 8.15 -5.70 1.83
C GLU A 41 7.05 -4.73 2.27
N LEU A 42 6.23 -4.32 1.30
CA LEU A 42 5.15 -3.36 1.51
C LEU A 42 3.80 -4.00 1.16
N MET A 43 2.81 -3.77 2.01
CA MET A 43 1.41 -4.10 1.77
C MET A 43 0.59 -2.82 1.64
N LEU A 44 -0.10 -2.66 0.51
CA LEU A 44 -1.06 -1.58 0.27
C LEU A 44 -2.47 -2.06 0.62
N LEU A 45 -3.14 -1.34 1.51
CA LEU A 45 -4.59 -1.41 1.67
C LEU A 45 -5.21 -0.27 0.86
N ALA A 46 -6.15 -0.60 -0.02
CA ALA A 46 -6.87 0.37 -0.83
C ALA A 46 -8.30 -0.13 -1.12
N HIS A 47 -9.22 0.80 -1.32
CA HIS A 47 -10.58 0.50 -1.73
C HIS A 47 -10.89 1.10 -3.10
N ARG A 48 -11.90 0.54 -3.76
CA ARG A 48 -12.56 1.19 -4.90
C ARG A 48 -13.73 1.98 -4.37
N THR A 49 -13.98 3.15 -4.93
CA THR A 49 -15.29 3.77 -4.74
C THR A 49 -16.31 2.87 -5.42
N SER A 50 -17.30 2.40 -4.68
CA SER A 50 -18.50 1.85 -5.30
C SER A 50 -19.14 3.03 -6.02
N GLY A 51 -18.98 3.14 -7.33
CA GLY A 51 -19.72 4.11 -8.11
C GLY A 51 -21.21 3.85 -7.89
N ARG A 52 -21.85 4.63 -7.01
CA ARG A 52 -23.26 4.95 -7.22
C ARG A 52 -23.26 6.05 -8.27
N SER A 53 -23.83 5.68 -9.42
CA SER A 53 -24.15 6.55 -10.54
C SER A 53 -24.89 7.81 -10.11
#